data_AF-A0A3M6TAD3-F1
#
_entry.id   AF-A0A3M6TAD3-F1
#
_cell.length_a   1.000
_cell.length_b   1.000
_cell.length_c   1.000
_cell.angle_alpha   90.00
_cell.angle_beta   90.00
_cell.angle_gamma   90.00
#
_symmetry.space_group_name_H-M   'P 1'
#
loop_
_entity.id
_entity.type
_entity.pdbx_description
1 polymer ?
#
loop_
_entity_poly.entity_id
_entity_poly.type
_entity_poly.pdbx_seq_one_letter_code
_entity_poly.pdbx_strand_id
1 'polypeptide(L)'
;MAHVLFACPPLAQTKYLARHDAVLKVLFFDIIEDLGLSVATVLVYEGAHAQVYWDVPVYGEYQDLRANRIDPRIVNHQKKVIAMEMSCPWVSNRQKETSEKTMKYAPLRWELKQKYPGYEISQYNIIVDVLGGWSTEWR
;
A
#
# COMPACT_ATOMS: atom_id res chain seq x y z
N MET A 1 -11.55 16.26 -26.63
CA MET A 1 -10.77 17.40 -26.11
C MET A 1 -10.97 17.50 -24.61
N ALA A 2 -9.86 17.57 -23.89
CA ALA A 2 -9.72 17.38 -22.46
C ALA A 2 -9.94 18.69 -21.68
N HIS A 3 -11.19 19.13 -21.51
CA HIS A 3 -11.48 20.42 -20.85
C HIS A 3 -12.34 20.36 -19.57
N VAL A 4 -12.95 19.23 -19.17
CA VAL A 4 -13.86 19.21 -18.01
C VAL A 4 -13.68 17.97 -17.12
N LEU A 5 -12.46 17.75 -16.63
CA LEU A 5 -12.25 17.00 -15.37
C LEU A 5 -11.54 17.85 -14.31
N PHE A 6 -11.41 19.16 -14.53
CA PHE A 6 -10.54 20.05 -13.76
C PHE A 6 -11.29 21.15 -12.97
N ALA A 7 -12.51 20.89 -12.50
CA ALA A 7 -13.24 21.88 -11.68
C ALA A 7 -13.72 21.36 -10.31
N CYS A 8 -13.64 20.05 -10.03
CA CYS A 8 -14.06 19.48 -8.75
C CYS A 8 -12.93 18.63 -8.15
N PRO A 9 -12.09 19.22 -7.26
CA PRO A 9 -11.03 18.50 -6.58
C PRO A 9 -11.50 17.22 -5.87
N PRO A 10 -12.66 17.19 -5.17
CA PRO A 10 -13.21 15.96 -4.60
C PRO A 10 -13.43 14.85 -5.64
N LEU A 11 -14.06 15.17 -6.77
CA LEU A 11 -14.35 14.17 -7.82
C LEU A 11 -13.06 13.67 -8.49
N ALA A 12 -12.08 14.56 -8.69
CA ALA A 12 -10.77 14.19 -9.21
C ALA A 12 -10.05 13.22 -8.27
N GLN A 13 -10.09 13.48 -6.96
CA GLN A 13 -9.51 12.61 -5.94
C GLN A 13 -10.21 11.25 -5.87
N THR A 14 -11.55 11.20 -5.86
CA THR A 14 -12.30 9.93 -5.84
C THR A 14 -12.02 9.09 -7.09
N LYS A 15 -11.99 9.70 -8.28
CA LYS A 15 -11.67 8.99 -9.52
C LYS A 15 -10.21 8.55 -9.57
N TYR A 16 -9.29 9.31 -8.98
CA TYR A 16 -7.90 8.88 -8.83
C TYR A 16 -7.81 7.65 -7.93
N LEU A 17 -8.43 7.69 -6.75
CA LEU A 17 -8.46 6.57 -5.80
C LEU A 17 -9.06 5.30 -6.42
N ALA A 18 -10.18 5.41 -7.15
CA ALA A 18 -10.78 4.26 -7.81
C ALA A 18 -9.85 3.58 -8.84
N ARG A 19 -9.06 4.36 -9.58
CA ARG A 19 -8.08 3.84 -10.55
C ARG A 19 -6.86 3.23 -9.86
N HIS A 20 -6.39 3.91 -8.82
CA HIS A 20 -5.33 3.43 -7.95
C HIS A 20 -5.68 2.05 -7.37
N ASP A 21 -6.84 1.94 -6.73
CA ASP A 21 -7.28 0.69 -6.13
C ASP A 21 -7.47 -0.40 -7.18
N ALA A 22 -8.02 -0.08 -8.35
CA ALA A 22 -8.22 -1.06 -9.41
C ALA A 22 -6.89 -1.68 -9.88
N VAL A 23 -5.82 -0.89 -9.98
CA VAL A 23 -4.51 -1.39 -10.40
C VAL A 23 -3.86 -2.23 -9.30
N LEU A 24 -3.82 -1.75 -8.06
CA LEU A 24 -3.19 -2.49 -6.97
C LEU A 24 -3.98 -3.76 -6.60
N LYS A 25 -5.30 -3.76 -6.80
CA LYS A 25 -6.14 -4.95 -6.59
C LYS A 25 -5.78 -6.12 -7.48
N VAL A 26 -5.22 -5.89 -8.68
CA VAL A 26 -4.74 -6.99 -9.53
C VAL A 26 -3.63 -7.75 -8.81
N LEU A 27 -2.58 -7.05 -8.37
CA LEU A 27 -1.49 -7.64 -7.59
C LEU A 27 -1.98 -8.24 -6.26
N PHE A 28 -2.95 -7.60 -5.64
CA PHE A 28 -3.55 -8.07 -4.39
C PHE A 28 -4.25 -9.43 -4.55
N PHE A 29 -5.04 -9.61 -5.61
CA PHE A 29 -5.73 -10.87 -5.85
C PHE A 29 -4.77 -11.99 -6.23
N ASP A 30 -3.72 -11.69 -7.01
CA ASP A 30 -2.66 -12.65 -7.29
C ASP A 30 -1.98 -13.12 -5.98
N ILE A 31 -1.68 -12.19 -5.06
CA ILE A 31 -1.12 -12.51 -3.74
C ILE A 31 -2.08 -13.38 -2.90
N ILE A 32 -3.38 -13.09 -2.93
CA ILE A 32 -4.39 -13.87 -2.20
C ILE A 32 -4.43 -15.31 -2.72
N GLU A 33 -4.42 -15.49 -4.03
CA GLU A 33 -4.46 -16.79 -4.68
C GLU A 33 -3.19 -17.60 -4.35
N ASP A 34 -2.01 -17.00 -4.53
CA ASP A 34 -0.72 -17.63 -4.23
C ASP A 34 -0.59 -18.07 -2.76
N LEU A 35 -1.16 -17.29 -1.84
CA LEU A 35 -1.16 -17.58 -0.41
C LEU A 35 -2.31 -18.50 0.03
N GLY A 36 -3.22 -18.89 -0.88
CA GLY A 36 -4.37 -19.74 -0.60
C GLY A 36 -5.31 -19.13 0.45
N LEU A 37 -5.49 -17.80 0.44
CA LEU A 37 -6.28 -17.09 1.44
C LEU A 37 -7.76 -17.11 1.09
N SER A 38 -8.58 -17.22 2.12
CA SER A 38 -10.03 -17.08 2.03
C SER A 38 -10.48 -15.77 2.66
N VAL A 39 -11.60 -15.24 2.18
CA VAL A 39 -12.21 -14.04 2.76
C VAL A 39 -12.64 -14.37 4.19
N ALA A 40 -12.03 -13.70 5.18
CA ALA A 40 -12.47 -13.77 6.57
C ALA A 40 -13.50 -12.67 6.86
N THR A 41 -13.23 -11.44 6.39
CA THR A 41 -14.15 -10.30 6.39
C THR A 41 -13.95 -9.44 5.14
N VAL A 42 -14.76 -8.40 4.95
CA VAL A 42 -14.73 -7.54 3.73
C VAL A 42 -13.33 -7.00 3.39
N LEU A 43 -12.48 -6.76 4.39
CA LEU A 43 -11.15 -6.17 4.22
C LEU A 43 -10.01 -7.05 4.77
N VAL A 44 -10.31 -8.26 5.23
CA VAL A 44 -9.33 -9.17 5.84
C VAL A 44 -9.46 -10.55 5.23
N TYR A 45 -8.34 -11.10 4.78
CA TYR A 45 -8.22 -12.41 4.18
C TYR A 45 -7.27 -13.25 5.03
N GLU A 46 -7.66 -14.47 5.33
CA GLU A 46 -6.91 -15.35 6.21
C GLU A 46 -6.74 -16.73 5.58
N GLY A 47 -5.60 -17.35 5.86
CA GLY A 47 -5.29 -18.71 5.47
C GLY A 47 -4.29 -19.32 6.45
N ALA A 48 -3.84 -20.53 6.13
CA ALA A 48 -3.02 -21.32 7.04
C ALA A 48 -1.62 -20.73 7.32
N HIS A 49 -1.15 -19.78 6.50
CA HIS A 49 0.23 -19.28 6.54
C HIS A 49 0.37 -17.75 6.52
N ALA A 50 -0.72 -17.01 6.30
CA ALA A 50 -0.70 -15.57 6.25
C ALA A 50 -2.08 -14.95 6.49
N GLN A 51 -2.05 -13.67 6.86
CA GLN A 51 -3.20 -12.78 6.93
C GLN A 51 -2.92 -11.55 6.08
N VAL A 52 -3.93 -11.11 5.34
CA VAL A 52 -3.83 -9.96 4.44
C VAL A 52 -4.95 -8.97 4.77
N TYR A 53 -4.56 -7.72 4.93
CA TYR A 53 -5.42 -6.61 5.32
C TYR A 53 -5.43 -5.58 4.22
N TRP A 54 -6.59 -5.23 3.68
CA TRP A 54 -6.74 -4.16 2.68
C TRP A 54 -7.28 -2.88 3.31
N ASP A 55 -6.50 -1.79 3.28
CA ASP A 55 -6.87 -0.47 3.80
C ASP A 55 -7.35 -0.50 5.27
N VAL A 56 -6.85 -1.46 6.07
CA VAL A 56 -7.21 -1.59 7.48
C VAL A 56 -6.24 -0.76 8.33
N PRO A 57 -6.73 0.20 9.15
CA PRO A 57 -5.87 1.08 9.92
C PRO A 57 -5.06 0.32 10.98
N VAL A 58 -3.83 0.78 11.22
CA VAL A 58 -3.08 0.45 12.43
C VAL A 58 -3.24 1.58 13.42
N TYR A 59 -3.71 1.30 14.62
CA TYR A 59 -3.76 2.29 15.68
C TYR A 59 -2.40 2.35 16.36
N GLY A 60 -1.87 3.56 16.52
CA GLY A 60 -0.63 3.78 17.23
C GLY A 60 -0.88 3.72 18.74
N GLU A 61 -0.18 2.82 19.42
CA GLU A 61 -0.15 2.75 20.88
C GLU A 61 0.95 3.66 21.44
N TYR A 62 2.03 3.84 20.67
CA TYR A 62 3.23 4.55 21.12
C TYR A 62 3.42 5.93 20.50
N GLN A 63 2.81 6.20 19.34
CA GLN A 63 2.89 7.49 18.66
C GLN A 63 1.63 7.79 17.84
N ASP A 64 1.45 9.07 17.50
CA ASP A 64 0.41 9.48 16.55
C ASP A 64 0.76 9.06 15.12
N LEU A 65 -0.18 8.41 14.44
CA LEU A 65 -0.01 7.91 13.08
C LEU A 65 -0.86 8.71 12.09
N ARG A 66 -0.30 9.82 11.59
CA ARG A 66 -0.96 10.64 10.55
C ARG A 66 -1.30 9.85 9.28
N ALA A 67 -0.49 8.84 8.96
CA ALA A 67 -0.72 7.90 7.87
C ALA A 67 -0.79 6.49 8.42
N ASN A 68 -1.98 6.09 8.88
CA ASN A 68 -2.22 4.81 9.56
C ASN A 68 -2.85 3.74 8.69
N ARG A 69 -3.26 4.10 7.47
CA ARG A 69 -3.81 3.20 6.45
C ARG A 69 -2.81 3.11 5.31
N ILE A 70 -2.40 1.88 5.02
CA ILE A 70 -1.61 1.52 3.87
C ILE A 70 -2.37 0.39 3.16
N ASP A 71 -2.28 0.30 1.85
CA ASP A 71 -3.18 -0.50 1.00
C ASP A 71 -3.17 -2.00 1.38
N PRO A 72 -2.39 -2.94 0.80
CA PRO A 72 -2.28 -4.24 1.41
C PRO A 72 -1.19 -4.24 2.49
N ARG A 73 -1.55 -4.76 3.65
CA ARG A 73 -0.61 -5.21 4.68
C ARG A 73 -0.74 -6.72 4.82
N ILE A 74 0.37 -7.42 4.63
CA ILE A 74 0.48 -8.88 4.72
C ILE A 74 1.26 -9.21 5.99
N VAL A 75 0.75 -10.12 6.80
CA VAL A 75 1.44 -10.68 7.96
C VAL A 75 1.55 -12.19 7.73
N ASN A 76 2.77 -12.70 7.58
CA ASN A 76 2.98 -14.12 7.30
C ASN A 76 3.61 -14.87 8.50
N HIS A 77 3.53 -16.20 8.46
CA HIS A 77 4.02 -17.06 9.54
C HIS A 77 5.55 -17.17 9.59
N GLN A 78 6.25 -16.70 8.56
CA GLN A 78 7.71 -16.61 8.51
C GLN A 78 8.25 -15.37 9.23
N LYS A 79 7.42 -14.74 10.09
CA LYS A 79 7.73 -13.51 10.80
C LYS A 79 8.06 -12.34 9.87
N LYS A 80 7.28 -12.15 8.80
CA LYS A 80 7.38 -10.96 7.94
C LYS A 80 6.07 -10.18 7.93
N VAL A 81 6.20 -8.86 7.98
CA VAL A 81 5.12 -7.92 7.71
C VAL A 81 5.49 -7.12 6.47
N ILE A 82 4.69 -7.27 5.42
CA ILE A 82 4.87 -6.57 4.15
C ILE A 82 3.76 -5.52 4.05
N ALA A 83 4.14 -4.26 3.89
CA ALA A 83 3.22 -3.15 3.71
C ALA A 83 3.43 -2.57 2.31
N MET A 84 2.41 -2.51 1.48
CA MET A 84 2.55 -2.05 0.09
C MET A 84 1.67 -0.83 -0.16
N GLU A 85 2.13 0.01 -1.07
CA GLU A 85 1.46 1.23 -1.48
C GLU A 85 1.79 1.47 -2.95
N MET A 86 0.89 2.05 -3.74
CA MET A 86 1.19 2.43 -5.12
C MET A 86 1.04 3.93 -5.43
N SER A 87 1.72 4.44 -6.44
CA SER A 87 1.32 5.69 -7.11
C SER A 87 1.66 5.71 -8.59
N CYS A 88 0.95 6.58 -9.31
CA CYS A 88 1.18 6.85 -10.72
C CYS A 88 1.56 8.32 -10.97
N PRO A 89 2.81 8.71 -10.67
CA PRO A 89 3.23 10.10 -10.82
C PRO A 89 3.65 10.44 -12.25
N TRP A 90 3.88 11.72 -12.51
CA TRP A 90 4.59 12.15 -13.72
C TRP A 90 6.03 11.62 -13.71
N VAL A 91 6.60 11.37 -14.89
CA VAL A 91 7.91 10.74 -15.08
C VAL A 91 9.01 11.40 -14.25
N SER A 92 9.08 12.74 -14.26
CA SER A 92 10.10 13.50 -13.52
C SER A 92 9.97 13.43 -12.00
N ASN A 93 8.80 13.02 -11.49
CA ASN A 93 8.49 13.01 -10.07
C ASN A 93 8.66 11.64 -9.43
N ARG A 94 9.03 10.60 -10.20
CA ARG A 94 9.12 9.21 -9.73
C ARG A 94 9.96 9.07 -8.45
N GLN A 95 11.17 9.62 -8.45
CA GLN A 95 12.10 9.53 -7.32
C GLN A 95 11.63 10.32 -6.09
N LYS A 96 11.05 11.49 -6.35
CA LYS A 96 10.45 12.32 -5.31
C LYS A 96 9.31 11.57 -4.62
N GLU A 97 8.43 10.94 -5.37
CA GLU A 97 7.28 10.17 -4.87
C GLU A 97 7.71 8.92 -4.07
N THR A 98 8.73 8.21 -4.53
CA THR A 98 9.32 7.10 -3.75
C THR A 98 9.78 7.58 -2.37
N SER A 99 10.50 8.71 -2.33
CA SER A 99 11.02 9.31 -1.10
C SER A 99 9.89 9.80 -0.19
N GLU A 100 8.90 10.50 -0.75
CA GLU A 100 7.74 11.01 -0.02
C GLU A 100 6.91 9.89 0.61
N LYS A 101 6.65 8.78 -0.10
CA LYS A 101 5.95 7.62 0.48
C LYS A 101 6.77 6.89 1.53
N THR A 102 8.07 6.77 1.33
CA THR A 102 8.98 6.17 2.33
C THR A 102 8.95 6.95 3.64
N MET A 103 8.95 8.29 3.55
CA MET A 103 8.88 9.18 4.70
C MET A 103 7.48 9.20 5.32
N LYS A 104 6.41 9.27 4.51
CA LYS A 104 5.01 9.26 4.95
C LYS A 104 4.72 8.09 5.89
N TYR A 105 5.21 6.90 5.56
CA TYR A 105 4.96 5.67 6.32
C TYR A 105 6.10 5.27 7.25
N ALA A 106 7.13 6.10 7.43
CA ALA A 106 8.19 5.80 8.40
C ALA A 106 7.65 5.60 9.85
N PRO A 107 6.71 6.42 10.35
CA PRO A 107 6.08 6.17 11.65
C PRO A 107 5.32 4.84 11.69
N LEU A 108 4.52 4.55 10.66
CA LEU A 108 3.77 3.29 10.56
C LEU A 108 4.68 2.07 10.60
N ARG A 109 5.81 2.09 9.86
CA ARG A 109 6.80 1.01 9.88
C ARG A 109 7.38 0.79 11.28
N TRP A 110 7.67 1.87 12.00
CA TRP A 110 8.17 1.78 13.37
C TRP A 110 7.11 1.20 14.31
N GLU A 111 5.84 1.60 14.17
CA GLU A 111 4.74 1.05 14.98
C GLU A 111 4.55 -0.44 14.74
N LEU A 112 4.56 -0.86 13.47
CA LEU A 112 4.49 -2.27 13.09
C LEU A 112 5.63 -3.07 13.72
N LYS A 113 6.84 -2.48 13.83
CA LYS A 113 7.98 -3.11 14.48
C LYS A 113 7.76 -3.32 15.98
N GLN A 114 7.07 -2.40 16.65
CA GLN A 114 6.69 -2.59 18.07
C GLN A 114 5.58 -3.62 18.22
N LYS A 115 4.56 -3.56 17.35
CA LYS A 115 3.41 -4.46 17.37
C LYS A 115 3.76 -5.92 17.06
N TYR A 116 4.79 -6.15 16.23
CA TYR A 116 5.24 -7.48 15.86
C TYR A 116 6.73 -7.70 16.23
N PRO A 117 7.06 -7.87 17.53
CA PRO A 117 8.44 -8.07 17.95
C PRO A 117 9.08 -9.29 17.29
N GLY A 118 10.26 -9.09 16.71
CA GLY A 118 11.02 -10.14 16.01
C GLY A 118 10.53 -10.46 14.60
N TYR A 119 9.61 -9.66 14.04
CA TYR A 119 9.23 -9.74 12.62
C TYR A 119 10.11 -8.79 11.78
N GLU A 120 10.39 -9.20 10.55
CA GLU A 120 10.94 -8.34 9.51
C GLU A 120 9.82 -7.44 8.97
N ILE A 121 10.02 -6.12 8.96
CA ILE A 121 9.05 -5.15 8.46
C ILE A 121 9.58 -4.57 7.14
N SER A 122 8.88 -4.82 6.04
CA SER A 122 9.25 -4.34 4.71
C SER A 122 8.12 -3.49 4.12
N GLN A 123 8.49 -2.34 3.56
CA GLN A 123 7.55 -1.47 2.83
C GLN A 123 7.90 -1.47 1.35
N TYR A 124 6.89 -1.70 0.50
CA TYR A 124 7.02 -1.65 -0.94
C TYR A 124 6.17 -0.51 -1.52
N ASN A 125 6.84 0.58 -1.94
CA ASN A 125 6.25 1.63 -2.76
C ASN A 125 6.30 1.31 -4.27
N ILE A 126 5.21 0.79 -4.84
CA ILE A 126 5.08 0.53 -6.27
C ILE A 126 4.85 1.85 -7.02
N ILE A 127 5.89 2.39 -7.63
CA ILE A 127 5.80 3.62 -8.41
C ILE A 127 5.89 3.29 -9.90
N VAL A 128 4.79 3.51 -10.63
CA VAL A 128 4.70 3.33 -12.09
C VAL A 128 4.27 4.65 -12.70
N ASP A 129 5.13 5.32 -13.45
CA ASP A 129 4.80 6.62 -14.01
C ASP A 129 3.79 6.53 -15.17
N VAL A 130 3.30 7.69 -15.60
CA VAL A 130 2.28 7.79 -16.66
C VAL A 130 2.70 7.23 -18.03
N LEU A 131 3.99 6.96 -18.26
CA LEU A 131 4.51 6.34 -19.48
C LEU A 131 4.78 4.83 -19.30
N GLY A 132 4.47 4.28 -18.13
CA GLY A 132 4.69 2.88 -17.79
C GLY A 132 6.12 2.57 -17.30
N GLY A 133 6.96 3.57 -17.07
CA GLY A 133 8.27 3.41 -16.45
C GLY A 133 8.17 3.29 -14.93
N TRP A 134 8.89 2.33 -14.33
CA TRP A 134 8.78 2.03 -12.90
C TRP A 134 10.05 2.33 -12.10
N SER A 135 9.94 2.45 -10.77
CA SER A 135 11.11 2.59 -9.89
C SER A 135 11.82 1.24 -9.75
N THR A 136 13.15 1.24 -9.82
CA THR A 136 14.00 0.03 -9.76
C THR A 136 14.70 -0.14 -8.41
N GLU A 137 14.34 0.62 -7.38
CA GLU A 137 14.99 0.59 -6.04
C GLU A 137 14.63 -0.67 -5.22
N TRP A 138 14.44 -1.81 -5.89
CA TRP A 138 14.08 -3.10 -5.29
C TRP A 138 15.25 -4.09 -5.23
N ARG A 139 16.48 -3.61 -5.45
CA ARG A 139 17.71 -4.43 -5.37
C ARG A 139 18.40 -4.29 -4.05
#